data_AF-A0A941R490-F1
#
_entry.id   AF-A0A941R490-F1
#
_cell.length_a   1.000
_cell.length_b   1.000
_cell.length_c   1.000
_cell.angle_alpha   90.00
_cell.angle_beta   90.00
_cell.angle_gamma   90.00
#
_symmetry.space_group_name_H-M   'P 1'
#
loop_
_entity.id
_entity.type
_entity.pdbx_description
1 polymer ?
#
loop_
_entity_poly.entity_id
_entity_poly.type
_entity_poly.pdbx_seq_one_letter_code
_entity_poly.pdbx_strand_id
1 'polypeptide(L)'
;MRGRGPGWMVVGLALFLTACNSDRPEPAEVDLPSVGLRVRLTRVATHPFLSRYRLTLRVEGRQGCEATAELFPDTGYAGRRNVYQQTSGVITVLGQYDARVVDPHSCAIRLVEFQSLAGQATYLGTFDIDTQKRWQFLSPSVKSERPFEKP
;
A
#
# COMPACT_ATOMS: atom_id res chain seq x y z
N MET A 1 -27.78 -43.05 -33.89
CA MET A 1 -28.20 -42.10 -32.84
C MET A 1 -27.05 -41.95 -31.85
N ARG A 2 -26.43 -40.77 -31.77
CA ARG A 2 -25.17 -40.52 -31.05
C ARG A 2 -25.49 -40.07 -29.62
N GLY A 3 -25.18 -40.90 -28.62
CA GLY A 3 -25.36 -40.58 -27.21
C GLY A 3 -24.43 -39.45 -26.79
N ARG A 4 -25.02 -38.30 -26.47
CA ARG A 4 -24.34 -37.09 -25.97
C ARG A 4 -24.22 -37.24 -24.45
N GLY A 5 -23.06 -37.68 -23.97
CA GLY A 5 -22.83 -37.91 -22.54
C GLY A 5 -22.75 -36.60 -21.72
N PRO A 6 -22.88 -36.66 -20.38
CA PRO A 6 -22.97 -35.48 -19.50
C PRO A 6 -21.64 -34.71 -19.33
N GLY A 7 -20.57 -35.11 -20.03
CA GLY A 7 -19.22 -34.55 -19.86
C GLY A 7 -19.04 -33.09 -20.29
N TRP A 8 -19.99 -32.50 -21.01
CA TRP A 8 -19.93 -31.09 -21.42
C TRP A 8 -20.35 -30.10 -20.33
N MET A 9 -21.09 -30.55 -19.31
CA MET A 9 -21.60 -29.65 -18.27
C MET A 9 -20.52 -29.30 -17.21
N VAL A 10 -19.53 -30.18 -17.02
CA VAL A 10 -18.45 -29.98 -16.02
C VAL A 10 -17.38 -29.02 -16.53
N VAL A 11 -17.12 -28.98 -17.84
CA VAL A 11 -16.12 -28.07 -18.44
C VAL A 11 -16.63 -26.62 -18.47
N GLY A 12 -17.94 -26.41 -18.60
CA GLY A 12 -18.55 -25.08 -18.56
C GLY A 12 -18.50 -24.40 -17.18
N LEU A 13 -18.54 -25.19 -16.09
CA LEU A 13 -18.56 -24.65 -14.73
C LEU A 13 -17.16 -24.24 -14.22
N ALA A 14 -16.10 -24.87 -14.72
CA ALA A 14 -14.72 -24.54 -14.36
C ALA A 14 -14.22 -23.21 -14.98
N LEU A 15 -14.85 -22.74 -16.06
CA LEU A 15 -14.45 -21.51 -16.77
C LEU A 15 -14.95 -20.21 -16.11
N PHE A 16 -15.78 -20.29 -15.07
CA PHE A 16 -16.29 -19.11 -14.33
C PHE A 16 -15.56 -18.83 -13.01
N LEU A 17 -14.52 -19.61 -12.67
CA LEU A 17 -13.70 -19.38 -11.49
C LEU A 17 -12.53 -18.44 -11.83
N THR A 18 -12.82 -17.25 -12.36
CA THR A 18 -11.81 -16.19 -12.40
C THR A 18 -11.61 -15.69 -10.97
N ALA A 19 -10.40 -15.86 -10.43
CA ALA A 19 -10.02 -15.27 -9.15
C ALA A 19 -10.30 -13.76 -9.18
N CYS A 20 -10.93 -13.22 -8.13
CA CYS A 20 -11.26 -11.80 -8.05
C CYS A 20 -10.03 -10.93 -7.88
N ASN A 21 -8.98 -11.48 -7.27
CA ASN A 21 -7.71 -10.79 -7.08
C ASN A 21 -6.68 -11.26 -8.10
N SER A 22 -6.01 -10.28 -8.71
CA SER A 22 -4.88 -10.48 -9.62
C SER A 22 -3.57 -10.49 -8.84
N ASP A 23 -2.64 -11.36 -9.19
CA ASP A 23 -1.26 -11.34 -8.71
C ASP A 23 -0.40 -10.24 -9.37
N ARG A 24 -1.00 -9.45 -10.26
CA ARG A 24 -0.34 -8.29 -10.87
C ARG A 24 -0.04 -7.22 -9.81
N PRO A 25 1.17 -6.67 -9.78
CA PRO A 25 1.49 -5.55 -8.91
C PRO A 25 0.64 -4.31 -9.22
N GLU A 26 0.10 -3.71 -8.17
CA GLU A 26 -0.67 -2.46 -8.22
C GLU A 26 0.13 -1.35 -7.50
N PRO A 27 0.90 -0.53 -8.23
CA PRO A 27 1.63 0.59 -7.65
C PRO A 27 0.73 1.81 -7.42
N ALA A 28 1.00 2.54 -6.34
CA ALA A 28 0.55 3.90 -6.12
C ALA A 28 1.74 4.77 -5.73
N GLU A 29 1.77 6.03 -6.20
CA GLU A 29 2.93 6.90 -6.06
C GLU A 29 2.54 8.30 -5.60
N VAL A 30 3.47 8.98 -4.93
CA VAL A 30 3.41 10.40 -4.62
C VAL A 30 4.79 11.01 -4.72
N ASP A 31 4.87 12.18 -5.37
CA ASP A 31 6.06 13.03 -5.33
C ASP A 31 5.95 14.00 -4.14
N LEU A 32 7.01 14.05 -3.32
CA LEU A 32 7.15 14.90 -2.14
C LEU A 32 8.22 15.97 -2.43
N PRO A 33 7.88 17.05 -3.14
CA PRO A 33 8.86 18.03 -3.62
C PRO A 33 9.55 18.80 -2.49
N SER A 34 8.92 18.93 -1.31
CA SER A 34 9.45 19.57 -0.11
C SER A 34 10.73 18.90 0.41
N VAL A 35 10.87 17.60 0.18
CA VAL A 35 12.00 16.78 0.64
C VAL A 35 12.73 16.07 -0.49
N GLY A 36 12.30 16.28 -1.74
CA GLY A 36 12.93 15.70 -2.92
C GLY A 36 12.83 14.19 -3.00
N LEU A 37 11.72 13.61 -2.55
CA LEU A 37 11.46 12.17 -2.60
C LEU A 37 10.30 11.83 -3.53
N ARG A 38 10.39 10.69 -4.20
CA ARG A 38 9.26 9.95 -4.76
C ARG A 38 9.01 8.73 -3.89
N VAL A 39 7.78 8.57 -3.43
CA VAL A 39 7.37 7.45 -2.58
C VAL A 39 6.38 6.61 -3.36
N ARG A 40 6.68 5.32 -3.51
CA ARG A 40 5.83 4.33 -4.15
C ARG A 40 5.45 3.25 -3.16
N LEU A 41 4.16 2.91 -3.12
CA LEU A 41 3.66 1.79 -2.37
C LEU A 41 2.95 0.83 -3.32
N THR A 42 3.50 -0.37 -3.46
CA THR A 42 2.98 -1.41 -4.33
C THR A 42 2.30 -2.46 -3.51
N ARG A 43 1.07 -2.82 -3.89
CA ARG A 43 0.37 -3.98 -3.34
C ARG A 43 0.35 -5.12 -4.35
N VAL A 44 0.47 -6.35 -3.87
CA VAL A 44 0.37 -7.58 -4.67
C VAL A 44 -0.55 -8.52 -3.91
N ALA A 45 -1.60 -9.03 -4.56
CA ALA A 45 -2.51 -9.97 -3.91
C ALA A 45 -1.77 -11.26 -3.54
N THR A 46 -2.02 -11.75 -2.32
CA THR A 46 -1.46 -13.01 -1.82
C THR A 46 -2.52 -14.11 -1.72
N HIS A 47 -3.78 -13.78 -2.02
CA HIS A 47 -4.89 -14.73 -2.01
C HIS A 47 -5.89 -14.42 -3.14
N PRO A 48 -6.38 -15.43 -3.88
CA PRO A 48 -7.26 -15.23 -5.04
C PRO A 48 -8.66 -14.67 -4.73
N PHE A 49 -9.06 -14.60 -3.46
CA PHE A 49 -10.43 -14.33 -3.02
C PHE A 49 -10.51 -13.40 -1.81
N LEU A 50 -9.53 -13.48 -0.90
CA LEU A 50 -9.47 -12.61 0.27
C LEU A 50 -8.71 -11.34 -0.08
N SER A 51 -9.14 -10.21 0.49
CA SER A 51 -8.44 -8.92 0.44
C SER A 51 -7.13 -8.95 1.23
N ARG A 52 -6.18 -9.77 0.78
CA ARG A 52 -4.87 -9.96 1.39
C ARG A 52 -3.79 -9.56 0.42
N TYR A 53 -2.91 -8.68 0.85
CA TYR A 53 -1.87 -8.11 0.00
C TYR A 53 -0.54 -8.05 0.73
N ARG A 54 0.53 -8.39 0.00
CA ARG A 54 1.89 -7.98 0.39
C ARG A 54 2.07 -6.53 -0.05
N LEU A 55 2.70 -5.74 0.80
CA LEU A 55 2.95 -4.32 0.59
C LEU A 55 4.45 -4.06 0.53
N THR A 56 4.90 -3.37 -0.52
CA THR A 56 6.29 -2.98 -0.71
C THR A 56 6.38 -1.47 -0.83
N LEU A 57 7.15 -0.84 0.06
CA LEU A 57 7.51 0.56 0.01
C LEU A 57 8.81 0.72 -0.77
N ARG A 58 8.82 1.61 -1.76
CA ARG A 58 10.02 2.06 -2.46
C ARG A 58 10.12 3.57 -2.37
N VAL A 59 11.32 4.07 -2.10
CA VAL A 59 11.64 5.49 -2.01
C VAL A 59 12.78 5.78 -2.97
N GLU A 60 12.63 6.84 -3.75
CA GLU A 60 13.64 7.36 -4.67
C GLU A 60 13.92 8.82 -4.33
N GLY A 61 15.18 9.20 -4.16
CA GLY A 61 15.60 10.57 -3.85
C GLY A 61 16.25 11.29 -5.03
N ARG A 62 16.23 12.62 -5.02
CA ARG A 62 16.81 13.47 -6.09
C ARG A 62 18.28 13.20 -6.42
N GLN A 63 19.06 12.73 -5.45
CA GLN A 63 20.49 12.43 -5.64
C GLN A 63 20.76 10.98 -6.05
N GLY A 64 19.73 10.29 -6.55
CA GLY A 64 19.85 8.90 -7.02
C GLY A 64 19.90 7.87 -5.90
N CYS A 65 19.67 8.26 -4.64
CA CYS A 65 19.45 7.27 -3.58
C CYS A 65 18.12 6.55 -3.82
N GLU A 66 18.09 5.27 -3.48
CA GLU A 66 16.88 4.46 -3.53
C GLU A 66 16.92 3.45 -2.38
N ALA A 67 15.75 3.18 -1.79
CA ALA A 67 15.59 2.07 -0.88
C ALA A 67 14.22 1.40 -1.06
N THR A 68 14.15 0.13 -0.67
CA THR A 68 12.93 -0.65 -0.67
C THR A 68 12.78 -1.38 0.66
N ALA A 69 11.56 -1.47 1.17
CA ALA A 69 11.22 -2.23 2.38
C ALA A 69 9.86 -2.90 2.25
N GLU A 70 9.74 -4.13 2.77
CA GLU A 70 8.43 -4.77 2.94
C GLU A 70 7.71 -4.15 4.14
N LEU A 71 6.41 -3.89 4.01
CA LEU A 71 5.57 -3.40 5.09
C LEU A 71 4.78 -4.55 5.71
N PHE A 72 4.19 -4.31 6.88
CA PHE A 72 3.20 -5.25 7.42
C PHE A 72 2.10 -5.47 6.36
N PRO A 73 1.71 -6.72 6.06
CA PRO A 73 0.78 -7.01 4.98
C PRO A 73 -0.62 -6.46 5.26
N ASP A 74 -1.41 -6.25 4.20
CA ASP A 74 -2.86 -6.08 4.36
C ASP A 74 -3.47 -7.47 4.60
N THR A 75 -4.02 -7.70 5.79
CA THR A 75 -4.65 -8.97 6.19
C THR A 75 -6.19 -8.93 6.14
N GLY A 76 -6.76 -7.96 5.43
CA GLY A 76 -8.21 -7.75 5.36
C GLY A 76 -8.58 -6.37 5.89
N TYR A 77 -8.32 -5.35 5.08
CA TYR A 77 -8.58 -3.92 5.32
C TYR A 77 -7.52 -3.16 6.15
N ALA A 78 -6.37 -3.78 6.41
CA ALA A 78 -5.23 -3.14 7.08
C ALA A 78 -4.23 -2.54 6.09
N GLY A 79 -4.63 -2.26 4.85
CA GLY A 79 -3.77 -1.79 3.77
C GLY A 79 -3.46 -0.29 3.78
N ARG A 80 -4.25 0.53 4.50
CA ARG A 80 -4.08 1.99 4.53
C ARG A 80 -2.71 2.39 5.09
N ARG A 81 -1.99 3.30 4.41
CA ARG A 81 -0.71 3.84 4.88
C ARG A 81 -0.72 5.36 4.84
N ASN A 82 -0.79 6.00 6.00
CA ASN A 82 -0.73 7.46 6.11
C ASN A 82 0.72 7.93 5.93
N VAL A 83 0.90 9.08 5.28
CA VAL A 83 2.21 9.69 5.07
C VAL A 83 2.27 10.99 5.85
N TYR A 84 3.34 11.16 6.60
CA TYR A 84 3.60 12.34 7.42
C TYR A 84 4.98 12.89 7.13
N GLN A 85 5.11 14.22 7.22
CA GLN A 85 6.40 14.91 7.23
C GLN A 85 6.63 15.52 8.60
N GLN A 86 7.75 15.16 9.23
CA GLN A 86 8.21 15.81 10.46
C GLN A 86 8.85 17.16 10.15
N THR A 87 8.96 18.03 11.16
CA THR A 87 9.67 19.33 11.02
C THR A 87 11.12 19.18 10.54
N SER A 88 11.76 18.05 10.86
CA SER A 88 13.11 17.70 10.39
C SER A 88 13.20 17.34 8.90
N GLY A 89 12.06 17.21 8.20
CA GLY A 89 12.00 16.71 6.82
C GLY A 89 11.93 15.18 6.71
N VAL A 90 12.08 14.46 7.83
CA VAL A 90 11.88 13.00 7.87
C VAL A 90 10.45 12.65 7.45
N ILE A 91 10.32 11.63 6.60
CA ILE A 91 9.02 11.11 6.17
C ILE A 91 8.67 9.87 6.99
N THR A 92 7.46 9.83 7.51
CA THR A 92 6.92 8.63 8.15
C THR A 92 5.79 8.05 7.31
N VAL A 93 5.91 6.77 6.99
CA VAL A 93 4.84 5.95 6.42
C VAL A 93 4.26 5.10 7.55
N LEU A 94 3.02 5.42 7.95
CA LEU A 94 2.35 4.83 9.10
C LEU A 94 1.25 3.87 8.66
N GLY A 95 1.34 2.61 9.06
CA GLY A 95 0.28 1.62 8.97
C GLY A 95 -0.39 1.37 10.32
N GLN A 96 -1.28 0.38 10.35
CA GLN A 96 -1.95 -0.06 11.58
C GLN A 96 -1.02 -0.86 12.50
N TYR A 97 -0.09 -1.64 11.93
CA TYR A 97 0.79 -2.57 12.66
C TYR A 97 2.29 -2.32 12.47
N ASP A 98 2.67 -1.37 11.60
CA ASP A 98 4.03 -0.90 11.45
C ASP A 98 4.14 0.60 11.18
N ALA A 99 5.30 1.17 11.47
CA ALA A 99 5.68 2.52 11.08
C ALA A 99 7.08 2.50 10.45
N ARG A 100 7.23 3.08 9.27
CA ARG A 100 8.52 3.24 8.59
C ARG A 100 8.93 4.70 8.57
N VAL A 101 10.14 4.97 9.01
CA VAL A 101 10.77 6.28 8.93
C VAL A 101 11.77 6.29 7.79
N VAL A 102 11.71 7.33 6.97
CA VAL A 102 12.53 7.53 5.77
C VAL A 102 13.35 8.81 5.94
N ASP A 103 14.67 8.66 5.86
CA ASP A 103 15.60 9.78 5.78
C ASP A 103 15.67 10.29 4.32
N PRO A 104 15.31 11.55 4.04
CA PRO A 104 15.29 12.08 2.68
C PRO A 104 16.68 12.25 2.04
N HIS A 105 17.76 12.28 2.82
CA HIS A 105 19.12 12.45 2.30
C HIS A 105 19.75 11.12 1.86
N SER A 106 19.51 10.06 2.63
CA SER A 106 20.09 8.73 2.39
C SER A 106 19.12 7.72 1.77
N CYS A 107 17.83 8.08 1.69
CA CYS A 107 16.72 7.18 1.41
C CYS A 107 16.57 6.03 2.42
N ALA A 108 17.32 6.01 3.53
CA ALA A 108 17.31 4.91 4.47
C ALA A 108 15.91 4.73 5.10
N ILE A 109 15.40 3.50 5.04
CA ILE A 109 14.09 3.13 5.60
C ILE A 109 14.30 2.31 6.87
N ARG A 110 13.79 2.80 8.00
CA ARG A 110 13.86 2.11 9.30
C ARG A 110 12.47 1.78 9.82
N LEU A 111 12.31 0.57 10.38
CA LEU A 111 11.15 0.23 11.20
C LEU A 111 11.27 0.97 12.54
N VAL A 112 10.19 1.59 13.00
CA VAL A 112 10.15 2.26 14.31
C VAL A 112 8.90 1.84 15.07
N GLU A 113 8.98 1.88 16.39
CA GLU A 113 7.82 1.65 17.26
C GLU A 113 6.84 2.83 17.17
N PHE A 114 5.54 2.56 17.23
CA PHE A 114 4.48 3.56 17.08
C PHE A 114 4.59 4.79 17.97
N GLN A 115 5.18 4.63 19.16
CA GLN A 115 5.37 5.72 20.11
C GLN A 115 6.37 6.78 19.61
N SER A 116 7.18 6.48 18.59
CA SER A 116 8.13 7.43 18.01
C SER A 116 7.51 8.49 17.10
N LEU A 117 6.18 8.51 16.94
CA LEU A 117 5.43 9.53 16.19
C LEU A 117 5.12 10.78 17.03
N ALA A 118 5.54 10.82 18.30
CA ALA A 118 5.28 11.93 19.21
C ALA A 118 5.97 13.22 18.73
N GLY A 119 5.26 14.03 17.96
CA GLY A 119 5.71 15.34 17.46
C GLY A 119 4.71 16.00 16.50
N GLN A 120 4.92 17.29 16.22
CA GLN A 120 4.17 18.07 15.23
C GLN A 120 4.52 17.61 13.80
N ALA A 121 3.94 16.49 13.35
CA ALA A 121 4.09 16.02 11.98
C ALA A 121 2.93 16.54 11.12
N THR A 122 3.24 16.98 9.90
CA THR A 122 2.23 17.39 8.92
C THR A 122 1.72 16.17 8.17
N TYR A 123 0.42 15.92 8.23
CA TYR A 123 -0.23 14.89 7.40
C TYR A 123 -0.19 15.29 5.93
N LEU A 124 0.42 14.44 5.11
CA LEU A 124 0.60 14.67 3.67
C LEU A 124 -0.42 13.93 2.81
N GLY A 125 -1.12 12.94 3.36
CA GLY A 125 -2.08 12.12 2.64
C GLY A 125 -1.97 10.64 3.02
N THR A 126 -2.61 9.78 2.25
CA THR A 126 -2.66 8.35 2.55
C THR A 126 -2.68 7.51 1.29
N PHE A 127 -1.97 6.39 1.30
CA PHE A 127 -2.17 5.32 0.34
C PHE A 127 -3.35 4.47 0.80
N ASP A 128 -4.41 4.45 -0.01
CA ASP A 128 -5.61 3.69 0.31
C ASP A 128 -6.41 3.39 -0.96
N ILE A 129 -7.47 2.61 -0.77
CA ILE A 129 -8.49 2.36 -1.77
C ILE A 129 -9.42 3.58 -1.88
N ASP A 130 -9.64 4.05 -3.10
CA ASP A 130 -10.57 5.13 -3.40
C ASP A 130 -12.04 4.66 -3.46
N THR A 131 -12.95 5.59 -3.75
CA THR A 131 -14.39 5.28 -3.87
C THR A 131 -14.71 4.33 -5.03
N GLN A 132 -13.81 4.21 -6.01
CA GLN A 132 -13.91 3.34 -7.18
C GLN A 132 -13.09 2.05 -7.03
N LYS A 133 -12.68 1.71 -5.79
CA LYS A 133 -11.92 0.51 -5.45
C LYS A 133 -10.50 0.43 -6.02
N ARG A 134 -9.92 1.56 -6.43
CA ARG A 134 -8.54 1.62 -6.93
C ARG A 134 -7.56 1.97 -5.83
N TRP A 135 -6.40 1.30 -5.86
CA TRP A 135 -5.26 1.63 -5.02
C TRP A 135 -4.57 2.89 -5.51
N GLN A 136 -4.51 3.93 -4.68
CA GLN A 136 -3.86 5.18 -5.05
C GLN A 136 -3.39 5.97 -3.82
N PHE A 137 -2.58 6.99 -4.06
CA PHE A 137 -2.33 8.03 -3.07
C PHE A 137 -3.48 9.05 -3.09
N LEU A 138 -3.99 9.40 -1.91
CA LEU A 138 -5.07 10.34 -1.69
C LEU A 138 -4.54 11.53 -0.90
N SER A 139 -4.62 12.73 -1.47
CA SER A 139 -4.21 13.96 -0.80
C SER A 139 -5.11 14.29 0.40
N PRO A 140 -4.67 15.18 1.31
CA PRO A 140 -5.46 15.57 2.48
C PRO A 140 -6.81 16.23 2.12
N SER A 141 -6.87 16.90 0.96
CA SER A 141 -8.10 17.48 0.42
C SER A 141 -9.12 16.44 -0.04
N VAL A 142 -8.68 15.25 -0.44
CA VAL A 142 -9.54 14.14 -0.86
C VAL A 142 -9.89 13.25 0.33
N LYS A 143 -8.93 13.00 1.22
CA LYS A 143 -9.11 12.17 2.40
C LYS A 143 -8.34 12.75 3.59
N SER A 144 -9.10 13.40 4.46
CA SER A 144 -8.61 13.90 5.74
C SER A 144 -7.97 12.79 6.56
N GLU A 145 -7.03 13.18 7.41
CA GLU A 145 -6.38 12.28 8.35
C GLU A 145 -7.41 11.53 9.19
N ARG A 146 -7.16 10.23 9.39
CA ARG A 146 -7.93 9.41 10.32
C ARG A 146 -6.96 8.61 11.19
N PRO A 147 -7.21 8.52 12.50
CA PRO A 147 -6.42 7.65 13.35
C PRO A 147 -6.55 6.20 12.87
N PHE A 148 -5.52 5.40 13.14
CA PHE A 148 -5.67 3.95 13.14
C PHE A 148 -6.38 3.54 14.43
N GLU A 149 -7.31 2.60 14.33
CA GLU A 149 -7.92 2.00 15.52
C GLU A 149 -6.80 1.37 16.35
N LYS A 150 -6.83 1.58 17.67
CA LYS A 150 -5.90 0.90 18.56
C LYS A 150 -6.17 -0.60 18.44
N PRO A 151 -5.12 -1.43 18.26
CA PRO A 151 -5.28 -2.88 18.36
C PRO A 151 -5.79 -3.28 19.75
#